data_AF-A0A382MHA8-F1
#
_entry.id   AF-A0A382MHA8-F1
#
_cell.length_a   1.000
_cell.length_b   1.000
_cell.length_c   1.000
_cell.angle_alpha   90.00
_cell.angle_beta   90.00
_cell.angle_gamma   90.00
#
_symmetry.space_group_name_H-M   'P 1'
#
loop_
_entity.id
_entity.type
_entity.pdbx_description
1 polymer ?
#
loop_
_entity_poly.entity_id
_entity_poly.type
_entity_poly.pdbx_seq_one_letter_code
_entity_poly.pdbx_strand_id
1 'polypeptide(L)' 'ALLITADPSSTSSIIERLTDANIAAGKIGVIEEAEFGCKMKCRGKVSELPTFNRDEIGKIFGQ' A
#
# COMPACT_ATOMS: atom_id res chain seq x y z
N ALA A 1 5.69 9.42 2.10
CA ALA A 1 5.61 7.98 2.40
C ALA A 1 6.46 7.22 1.39
N LEU A 2 6.97 6.04 1.74
CA LEU A 2 7.74 5.17 0.85
C LEU A 2 6.96 3.87 0.59
N LEU A 3 6.93 3.44 -0.67
CA LEU A 3 6.40 2.13 -1.07
C LEU A 3 7.56 1.22 -1.43
N ILE A 4 7.61 0.02 -0.86
CA ILE A 4 8.68 -0.95 -1.04
C ILE A 4 8.07 -2.28 -1.47
N THR A 5 8.66 -2.91 -2.48
CA THR A 5 8.39 -4.30 -2.85
C THR A 5 9.56 -5.16 -2.38
N ALA A 6 9.27 -6.32 -1.80
CA ALA A 6 10.28 -7.25 -1.33
C ALA A 6 9.81 -8.69 -1.51
N ASP A 7 10.75 -9.62 -1.48
CA ASP A 7 10.43 -11.04 -1.41
C ASP A 7 9.58 -11.33 -0.14
N PRO A 8 8.52 -12.15 -0.24
CA PRO A 8 7.67 -12.47 0.92
C PRO A 8 8.45 -13.03 2.11
N SER A 9 9.52 -13.80 1.88
CA SER A 9 10.36 -14.37 2.94
C SER A 9 11.13 -13.32 3.73
N SER A 10 11.39 -12.15 3.14
CA SER A 10 12.15 -11.06 3.76
C SER A 10 11.27 -10.01 4.44
N THR A 11 9.96 -10.05 4.23
CA THR A 11 9.03 -8.98 4.65
C THR A 11 9.08 -8.73 6.16
N SER A 12 9.03 -9.78 6.98
CA SER A 12 9.06 -9.65 8.45
C SER A 12 10.36 -9.00 8.95
N SER A 13 11.50 -9.45 8.44
CA SER A 13 12.81 -8.91 8.84
C SER A 13 12.98 -7.44 8.45
N ILE A 14 12.42 -7.02 7.31
CA ILE A 14 12.43 -5.61 6.89
C ILE A 14 11.59 -4.76 7.85
N ILE A 15 10.38 -5.20 8.20
CA ILE A 15 9.49 -4.47 9.12
C ILE A 15 10.12 -4.37 10.52
N GLU A 16 10.74 -5.45 11.00
CA GLU A 16 11.47 -5.47 12.28
C GLU A 16 12.59 -4.42 12.30
N ARG A 17 13.46 -4.41 11.28
CA ARG A 17 14.56 -3.44 11.20
C ARG A 17 14.07 -1.99 11.10
N LEU A 18 12.96 -1.74 10.40
CA LEU A 18 12.35 -0.41 10.35
C LEU A 18 11.79 0.00 11.72
N THR A 19 11.16 -0.95 12.42
CA THR A 19 10.64 -0.75 13.78
C THR A 19 11.76 -0.43 14.76
N ASP A 20 12.89 -1.15 14.71
CA ASP A 20 14.09 -0.89 15.52
C ASP A 20 14.66 0.51 15.27
N ALA A 21 14.50 1.03 14.06
CA ALA A 21 14.87 2.39 13.68
C ALA A 21 13.82 3.46 14.03
N ASN A 22 12.75 3.10 14.76
CA ASN A 22 11.58 3.94 15.04
C ASN A 22 10.85 4.45 13.79
N ILE A 23 10.86 3.66 12.71
CA ILE A 23 10.15 3.95 11.46
C ILE A 23 8.90 3.09 11.40
N ALA A 24 7.73 3.72 11.43
CA ALA A 24 6.46 3.02 11.29
C ALA A 24 6.32 2.43 9.87
N ALA A 25 6.17 1.11 9.79
CA ALA A 25 6.00 0.37 8.55
C ALA A 25 5.03 -0.79 8.72
N GLY A 26 4.42 -1.22 7.62
CA GLY A 26 3.51 -2.37 7.60
C GLY A 26 3.34 -2.94 6.21
N LYS A 27 3.04 -4.24 6.14
CA LYS A 27 2.66 -4.90 4.89
C LYS A 27 1.24 -4.46 4.50
N ILE A 28 1.11 -3.77 3.37
CA ILE A 28 -0.18 -3.26 2.88
C ILE A 28 -0.81 -4.14 1.77
N GLY A 29 -0.07 -5.11 1.24
CA GLY A 29 -0.55 -5.94 0.13
C GLY A 29 0.44 -7.03 -0.28
N VAL A 30 0.16 -7.65 -1.41
CA VAL A 30 0.99 -8.65 -2.11
C VAL A 30 0.98 -8.34 -3.61
N ILE A 31 2.01 -8.78 -4.32
CA ILE A 31 2.04 -8.75 -5.78
C ILE A 31 1.41 -10.07 -6.26
N GLU A 32 0.45 -9.94 -7.18
CA GLU A 32 -0.23 -11.03 -7.86
C GLU A 32 0.11 -10.97 -9.36
N GLU A 33 -0.38 -11.94 -10.12
CA GLU A 33 -0.28 -11.93 -11.59
C GLU A 33 -0.89 -10.65 -12.21
N ALA A 34 -0.34 -10.21 -13.35
CA ALA A 34 -0.67 -8.93 -13.95
C ALA A 34 -2.16 -8.78 -14.32
N GLU A 35 -2.81 -9.89 -14.69
CA GLU A 35 -4.23 -9.94 -15.06
C GLU A 35 -5.16 -9.59 -13.90
N PHE A 36 -4.67 -9.73 -12.65
CA PHE A 36 -5.42 -9.33 -11.48
C PHE A 36 -5.54 -7.81 -11.35
N GLY A 37 -4.61 -7.04 -11.91
CA GLY A 37 -4.60 -5.58 -11.78
C GLY A 37 -4.39 -5.10 -10.33
N CYS A 38 -4.75 -3.84 -10.06
CA CYS A 38 -4.61 -3.25 -8.73
C CYS A 38 -5.95 -3.22 -7.99
N LYS A 39 -6.06 -3.98 -6.91
CA LYS A 39 -7.30 -4.12 -6.14
C LYS A 39 -7.12 -3.72 -4.68
N MET A 40 -8.22 -3.31 -4.07
CA MET A 40 -8.33 -3.00 -2.66
C MET A 40 -9.17 -4.07 -1.95
N LYS A 41 -8.69 -4.56 -0.80
CA LYS A 41 -9.43 -5.46 0.08
C LYS A 41 -9.92 -4.70 1.31
N CYS A 42 -11.23 -4.52 1.43
CA CYS A 42 -11.86 -3.87 2.58
C CYS A 42 -12.95 -4.77 3.17
N ARG A 43 -12.86 -5.05 4.48
CA ARG A 43 -13.84 -5.89 5.21
C ARG A 43 -14.15 -7.23 4.50
N GLY A 44 -13.10 -7.88 3.98
CA GLY A 44 -13.21 -9.14 3.25
C GLY A 44 -13.63 -9.02 1.78
N LYS A 45 -14.16 -7.87 1.35
CA LYS A 45 -14.53 -7.62 -0.05
C LYS A 45 -13.33 -7.12 -0.85
N VAL A 46 -13.11 -7.71 -2.02
CA VAL A 46 -12.13 -7.24 -3.00
C VAL A 46 -12.86 -6.39 -4.04
N SER A 47 -12.33 -5.20 -4.32
CA SER A 47 -12.83 -4.28 -5.35
C SER A 47 -11.66 -3.66 -6.11
N GLU A 48 -11.93 -3.09 -7.27
CA GLU A 48 -10.92 -2.29 -7.99
C GLU A 48 -10.42 -1.12 -7.13
N LEU A 49 -9.14 -0.78 -7.25
CA LEU A 49 -8.61 0.42 -6.61
C LEU A 49 -9.29 1.64 -7.25
N PRO A 50 -9.87 2.56 -6.46
CA PRO A 50 -10.55 3.72 -7.02
C PRO A 50 -9.54 4.60 -7.78
N THR A 51 -9.97 5.07 -8.94
CA THR A 51 -9.25 6.07 -9.72
C THR A 51 -9.92 7.42 -9.54
N PHE A 52 -9.11 8.48 -9.54
CA PHE A 52 -9.58 9.85 -9.46
C PHE A 52 -9.08 10.61 -10.68
N ASN A 53 -9.96 11.35 -11.34
CA ASN A 53 -9.63 12.11 -12.56
C ASN A 53 -8.84 13.39 -12.27
N ARG A 54 -8.74 13.77 -11.00
CA ARG A 54 -8.02 14.94 -10.50
C ARG A 54 -7.35 14.57 -9.19
N ASP A 55 -6.27 15.26 -8.87
CA ASP A 55 -5.70 15.16 -7.54
C ASP A 55 -6.72 15.71 -6.53
N GLU A 56 -7.14 14.85 -5.62
CA GLU A 56 -8.13 15.18 -4.59
C GLU A 56 -7.52 16.05 -3.48
N ILE A 57 -6.19 16.26 -3.47
CA ILE A 57 -5.52 17.15 -2.51
C ILE A 57 -6.05 18.58 -2.57
N GLY A 58 -6.51 19.05 -3.73
CA GLY A 58 -7.16 20.35 -3.87
C GLY A 58 -8.44 20.50 -3.04
N LYS A 59 -9.18 19.40 -2.81
CA LYS A 59 -10.36 19.40 -1.93
C LYS A 59 -10.01 19.53 -0.45
N ILE A 60 -8.78 19.18 -0.06
CA ILE A 60 -8.28 19.26 1.31
C ILE A 60 -7.81 20.69 1.63
N PHE A 61 -7.29 21.43 0.64
CA PHE A 61 -6.72 22.77 0.83
C PHE A 61 -7.65 23.94 0.47
N GLY A 62 -8.89 23.70 0.04
CA GLY A 62 -9.94 24.72 0.01
C GLY A 62 -9.67 25.95 -0.87
N GLN A 63 -9.19 25.75 -2.10
CA GLN A 63 -9.32 26.73 -3.19
C GLN A 63 -10.03 26.12 -4.39
#